data_AF-A0A1F8DV69-F1
#
_entry.id   AF-A0A1F8DV69-F1
#
_cell.length_a   1.000
_cell.length_b   1.000
_cell.length_c   1.000
_cell.angle_alpha   90.00
_cell.angle_beta   90.00
_cell.angle_gamma   90.00
#
_symmetry.space_group_name_H-M   'P 1'
#
loop_
_entity.id
_entity.type
_entity.pdbx_description
1 polymer ?
#
loop_
_entity_poly.entity_id
_entity_poly.type
_entity_poly.pdbx_seq_one_letter_code
_entity_poly.pdbx_strand_id
1 'polypeptide(L)'
;MEDNCFSKHRIKSCWIFSSRSDRRPARRFFETISSISNYSFTLLEVVIVVGIVIVLAGAAVLVLNPVEYIRQGRDTARQADLDSLQTLVAEVKYEGKRITTLGSPNMVYVSLADSTSTCANLSLPSLAAGWSYSCVTEANLRNIDGTGWLPVNVSEKKAFGTLPIDPTNDEDYYYAYALGTGGNYALTALFESEKKLKDVAAGDEGADDARYEVGVGSNIWNQASGLVGYWPLDEGSGGYAYDESGNDNLGTLVNGPSWVTSENCRIKKCLSFDGSNDYVSVTDAITSESSGGLTISLWFKGDVWAGFPVGYANFFDRYYTPGTGDKIMIKKYGTQYSGDRKLKFRMTLGSNDYIVSSNSILTDTNWHHIAGTWDGTTMRMYLDGNPQSQTTVTAESTYSSNRPVGIGRANDSSEYFDGSIDETRFYARSLSEAEIQALYKVGR
;
A
#
# COMPACT_ATOMS: atom_id res chain seq x y z
N MET A 1 -46.69 -37.98 -47.00
CA MET A 1 -46.51 -36.75 -47.81
C MET A 1 -45.41 -35.95 -47.13
N GLU A 2 -44.53 -35.42 -47.95
CA GLU A 2 -43.10 -35.19 -47.68
C GLU A 2 -42.83 -34.14 -46.61
N ASP A 3 -41.90 -34.44 -45.69
CA ASP A 3 -41.24 -33.44 -44.85
C ASP A 3 -39.72 -33.61 -44.97
N ASN A 4 -39.09 -32.53 -45.47
CA ASN A 4 -37.67 -32.42 -45.72
C ASN A 4 -36.87 -32.39 -44.42
N CYS A 5 -35.95 -33.35 -44.27
CA CYS A 5 -35.03 -33.44 -43.14
C CYS A 5 -33.59 -33.28 -43.66
N PHE A 6 -33.00 -32.08 -43.51
CA PHE A 6 -31.57 -31.86 -43.79
C PHE A 6 -30.75 -32.00 -42.51
N SER A 7 -29.73 -32.85 -42.59
CA SER A 7 -28.81 -33.24 -41.52
C SER A 7 -27.58 -32.34 -41.45
N LYS A 8 -27.30 -31.78 -40.27
CA LYS A 8 -25.94 -31.60 -39.74
C LYS A 8 -25.98 -31.43 -38.20
N HIS A 9 -25.55 -32.50 -37.54
CA HIS A 9 -25.05 -32.63 -36.16
C HIS A 9 -25.85 -32.04 -34.98
N ARG A 10 -26.64 -32.96 -34.40
CA ARG A 10 -26.89 -33.28 -32.97
C ARG A 10 -27.57 -32.24 -32.04
N ILE A 11 -28.85 -32.57 -31.80
CA ILE A 11 -29.76 -32.33 -30.66
C ILE A 11 -30.59 -31.03 -30.73
N LYS A 12 -31.78 -31.13 -31.37
CA LYS A 12 -32.93 -30.23 -31.15
C LYS A 12 -34.08 -31.02 -30.53
N SER A 13 -34.56 -30.54 -29.39
CA SER A 13 -35.77 -31.01 -28.72
C SER A 13 -37.00 -30.66 -29.56
N CYS A 14 -37.77 -31.66 -29.96
CA CYS A 14 -39.01 -31.47 -30.72
C CYS A 14 -40.20 -31.68 -29.76
N TRP A 15 -40.94 -30.62 -29.47
CA TRP A 15 -42.17 -30.68 -28.69
C TRP A 15 -43.34 -31.06 -29.59
N ILE A 16 -43.97 -32.21 -29.34
CA ILE A 16 -45.21 -32.62 -30.01
C ILE A 16 -46.38 -32.38 -29.03
N PHE A 17 -47.28 -31.46 -29.38
CA PHE A 17 -48.60 -31.35 -28.78
C PHE A 17 -49.57 -32.26 -29.54
N SER A 18 -50.20 -33.20 -28.83
CA SER A 18 -51.34 -33.98 -29.35
C SER A 18 -52.43 -34.05 -28.29
N SER A 19 -53.60 -33.52 -28.64
CA SER A 19 -54.82 -33.49 -27.84
C SER A 19 -55.64 -34.78 -28.02
N ARG A 20 -56.02 -35.46 -26.92
CA ARG A 20 -57.40 -35.89 -26.65
C ARG A 20 -57.56 -36.58 -25.30
N SER A 21 -58.75 -36.38 -24.76
CA SER A 21 -59.35 -36.87 -23.53
C SER A 21 -59.33 -38.40 -23.37
N ASP A 22 -59.03 -38.91 -22.17
CA ASP A 22 -60.00 -39.76 -21.48
C ASP A 22 -59.73 -39.94 -19.97
N ARG A 23 -60.80 -40.28 -19.25
CA ARG A 23 -60.92 -40.31 -17.78
C ARG A 23 -60.28 -41.57 -17.14
N ARG A 24 -59.74 -41.39 -15.93
CA ARG A 24 -59.17 -42.36 -14.96
C ARG A 24 -60.09 -43.59 -14.70
N PRO A 25 -59.60 -44.79 -14.27
CA PRO A 25 -58.99 -44.95 -12.94
C PRO A 25 -57.78 -45.91 -12.82
N ALA A 26 -56.74 -45.36 -12.18
CA ALA A 26 -55.90 -45.98 -11.14
C ALA A 26 -56.02 -47.49 -10.93
N ARG A 27 -55.25 -48.29 -11.69
CA ARG A 27 -54.81 -49.66 -11.31
C ARG A 27 -53.79 -50.20 -12.31
N ARG A 28 -52.63 -49.54 -12.45
CA ARG A 28 -51.44 -50.10 -13.15
C ARG A 28 -50.17 -49.25 -12.97
N PHE A 29 -50.01 -48.65 -11.79
CA PHE A 29 -48.85 -47.80 -11.47
C PHE A 29 -48.04 -48.38 -10.30
N PHE A 30 -47.86 -49.70 -10.28
CA PHE A 30 -47.04 -50.38 -9.26
C PHE A 30 -46.18 -51.52 -9.81
N GLU A 31 -45.95 -51.57 -11.13
CA GLU A 31 -45.05 -52.56 -11.74
C GLU A 31 -44.26 -51.95 -12.90
N THR A 32 -43.52 -50.87 -12.63
CA THR A 32 -42.37 -50.49 -13.47
C THR A 32 -41.34 -49.67 -12.67
N ILE A 33 -41.10 -50.06 -11.42
CA ILE A 33 -39.85 -49.74 -10.71
C ILE A 33 -39.11 -51.07 -10.58
N SER A 34 -38.58 -51.54 -11.70
CA SER A 34 -37.73 -52.73 -11.78
C SER A 34 -36.87 -52.54 -13.02
N SER A 35 -35.57 -52.41 -12.83
CA SER A 35 -34.51 -52.13 -13.82
C SER A 35 -34.02 -50.69 -14.01
N ILE A 36 -34.02 -49.86 -12.96
CA ILE A 36 -32.83 -49.02 -12.78
C ILE A 36 -31.76 -49.98 -12.25
N SER A 37 -30.86 -50.41 -13.13
CA SER A 37 -29.67 -51.16 -12.73
C SER A 37 -28.95 -50.35 -11.67
N ASN A 38 -28.91 -50.89 -10.44
CA ASN A 38 -28.03 -50.41 -9.39
C ASN A 38 -26.59 -50.62 -9.87
N TYR A 39 -26.04 -49.67 -10.62
CA TYR A 39 -24.61 -49.52 -10.74
C TYR A 39 -24.14 -49.03 -9.37
N SER A 40 -23.95 -49.98 -8.45
CA SER A 40 -23.28 -49.73 -7.19
C SER A 40 -21.86 -49.32 -7.53
N PHE A 41 -21.51 -48.06 -7.26
CA PHE A 41 -20.12 -47.60 -7.41
C PHE A 41 -19.20 -48.52 -6.61
N THR A 42 -18.11 -48.94 -7.23
CA THR A 42 -17.10 -49.69 -6.51
C THR A 42 -16.44 -48.77 -5.49
N LEU A 43 -16.00 -49.33 -4.35
CA LEU A 43 -15.28 -48.56 -3.34
C LEU A 43 -14.03 -47.88 -3.92
N LEU A 44 -13.41 -48.49 -4.94
CA LEU A 44 -12.29 -47.93 -5.68
C LEU A 44 -12.67 -46.67 -6.48
N GLU A 45 -13.80 -46.68 -7.20
CA GLU A 45 -14.28 -45.51 -7.94
C GLU A 45 -14.61 -44.34 -7.01
N VAL A 46 -15.24 -44.60 -5.86
CA VAL A 46 -15.52 -43.56 -4.86
C VAL A 46 -14.21 -42.97 -4.31
N VAL A 47 -13.23 -43.81 -3.98
CA VAL A 47 -11.93 -43.34 -3.48
C VAL A 47 -11.17 -42.53 -4.53
N ILE A 48 -11.18 -42.95 -5.80
CA ILE A 48 -10.54 -42.21 -6.89
C ILE A 48 -11.21 -40.86 -7.11
N VAL A 49 -12.55 -40.81 -7.15
CA VAL A 49 -13.30 -39.56 -7.35
C VAL A 49 -13.06 -38.60 -6.19
N VAL A 50 -13.13 -39.08 -4.94
CA VAL A 50 -12.82 -38.26 -3.76
C VAL A 50 -11.38 -37.76 -3.80
N GLY A 51 -10.42 -38.61 -4.18
CA GLY A 51 -9.01 -38.23 -4.34
C GLY A 51 -8.83 -37.12 -5.38
N ILE A 52 -9.44 -37.25 -6.56
CA ILE A 52 -9.40 -36.24 -7.61
C ILE A 52 -10.07 -34.94 -7.15
N VAL A 53 -11.22 -35.01 -6.48
CA VAL A 53 -11.92 -33.83 -5.96
C VAL A 53 -11.08 -33.11 -4.90
N ILE A 54 -10.40 -33.83 -4.01
CA ILE A 54 -9.49 -33.23 -3.02
C ILE A 54 -8.32 -32.53 -3.72
N VAL A 55 -7.71 -33.17 -4.72
CA VAL A 55 -6.60 -32.57 -5.48
C VAL A 55 -7.07 -31.34 -6.27
N LEU A 56 -8.22 -31.42 -6.93
CA LEU A 56 -8.79 -30.29 -7.67
C LEU A 56 -9.23 -29.15 -6.73
N ALA A 57 -9.80 -29.46 -5.57
CA ALA A 57 -10.14 -28.45 -4.57
C ALA A 57 -8.87 -27.79 -3.99
N GLY A 58 -7.83 -28.56 -3.71
CA GLY A 58 -6.53 -28.04 -3.28
C GLY A 58 -5.88 -27.15 -4.35
N ALA A 59 -5.88 -27.60 -5.61
CA ALA A 59 -5.40 -26.80 -6.74
C ALA A 59 -6.25 -25.53 -6.94
N ALA A 60 -7.57 -25.61 -6.80
CA ALA A 60 -8.45 -24.47 -6.92
C ALA A 60 -8.22 -23.44 -5.82
N VAL A 61 -7.96 -23.85 -4.57
CA VAL A 61 -7.62 -22.93 -3.47
C VAL A 61 -6.23 -22.32 -3.66
N LEU A 62 -5.27 -23.06 -4.21
CA LEU A 62 -3.95 -22.52 -4.56
C LEU A 62 -4.02 -21.50 -5.70
N VAL A 63 -4.95 -21.68 -6.65
CA VAL A 63 -5.16 -20.77 -7.77
C VAL A 63 -6.04 -19.57 -7.39
N LEU A 64 -7.07 -19.79 -6.58
CA LEU A 64 -7.99 -18.77 -6.09
C LEU A 64 -7.56 -18.40 -4.67
N ASN A 65 -6.65 -17.45 -4.49
CA ASN A 65 -6.31 -16.91 -3.17
C ASN A 65 -7.56 -16.24 -2.56
N PRO A 66 -8.34 -16.90 -1.67
CA PRO A 66 -9.67 -16.42 -1.30
C PRO A 66 -9.60 -15.15 -0.46
N VAL A 67 -8.52 -15.00 0.31
CA VAL A 67 -8.24 -13.81 1.12
C VAL A 67 -8.09 -12.59 0.23
N GLU A 68 -7.40 -12.74 -0.91
CA GLU A 68 -7.19 -11.65 -1.85
C GLU A 68 -8.48 -11.21 -2.54
N TYR A 69 -9.38 -12.15 -2.86
CA TYR A 69 -10.72 -11.79 -3.38
C TYR A 69 -11.56 -11.01 -2.37
N ILE A 70 -11.47 -11.34 -1.08
CA ILE A 70 -12.18 -10.60 -0.04
C ILE A 70 -11.60 -9.18 0.08
N ARG A 71 -10.25 -9.03 0.04
CA ARG A 71 -9.58 -7.72 0.02
C ARG A 71 -10.01 -6.89 -1.18
N GLN A 72 -10.04 -7.47 -2.38
CA GLN A 72 -10.54 -6.80 -3.59
C GLN A 72 -11.98 -6.34 -3.44
N GLY A 73 -12.83 -7.14 -2.79
CA GLY A 73 -14.21 -6.76 -2.48
C GLY A 73 -14.29 -5.52 -1.58
N ARG A 74 -13.50 -5.48 -0.51
CA ARG A 74 -13.42 -4.31 0.39
C ARG A 74 -12.87 -3.08 -0.34
N ASP A 75 -11.76 -3.20 -1.05
CA ASP A 75 -11.17 -2.07 -1.79
C ASP A 75 -12.08 -1.56 -2.92
N THR A 76 -12.88 -2.43 -3.54
CA THR A 76 -13.90 -2.00 -4.50
C THR A 76 -14.99 -1.15 -3.82
N ALA A 77 -15.38 -1.50 -2.58
CA ALA A 77 -16.31 -0.68 -1.81
C ALA A 77 -15.67 0.66 -1.42
N ARG A 78 -14.41 0.65 -0.93
CA ARG A 78 -13.63 1.86 -0.62
C ARG A 78 -13.57 2.81 -1.81
N GLN A 79 -13.18 2.29 -2.98
CA GLN A 79 -13.13 3.05 -4.22
C GLN A 79 -14.48 3.71 -4.55
N ALA A 80 -15.56 2.92 -4.56
CA ALA A 80 -16.89 3.42 -4.92
C ALA A 80 -17.42 4.48 -3.94
N ASP A 81 -17.13 4.31 -2.64
CA ASP A 81 -17.49 5.28 -1.60
C ASP A 81 -16.73 6.60 -1.82
N LEU A 82 -15.41 6.55 -2.03
CA LEU A 82 -14.59 7.74 -2.22
C LEU A 82 -14.91 8.48 -3.54
N ASP A 83 -15.14 7.78 -4.64
CA ASP A 83 -15.56 8.38 -5.93
C ASP A 83 -16.87 9.17 -5.79
N SER A 84 -17.81 8.58 -5.04
CA SER A 84 -19.10 9.20 -4.81
C SER A 84 -18.99 10.42 -3.88
N LEU A 85 -18.16 10.32 -2.83
CA LEU A 85 -17.86 11.46 -1.96
C LEU A 85 -17.13 12.59 -2.70
N GLN A 86 -16.17 12.26 -3.58
CA GLN A 86 -15.45 13.23 -4.39
C GLN A 86 -16.41 14.02 -5.27
N THR A 87 -17.33 13.32 -5.94
CA THR A 87 -18.35 13.95 -6.79
C THR A 87 -19.19 14.94 -5.98
N LEU A 88 -19.63 14.56 -4.79
CA LEU A 88 -20.44 15.43 -3.93
C LEU A 88 -19.67 16.66 -3.43
N VAL A 89 -18.44 16.47 -2.95
CA VAL A 89 -17.61 17.58 -2.49
C VAL A 89 -17.31 18.53 -3.65
N ALA A 90 -17.06 18.01 -4.85
CA ALA A 90 -16.83 18.81 -6.04
C ALA A 90 -18.09 19.62 -6.42
N GLU A 91 -19.26 19.00 -6.44
CA GLU A 91 -20.53 19.71 -6.71
C GLU A 91 -20.76 20.85 -5.71
N VAL A 92 -20.56 20.58 -4.42
CA VAL A 92 -20.70 21.58 -3.36
C VAL A 92 -19.69 22.72 -3.53
N LYS A 93 -18.45 22.43 -3.93
CA LYS A 93 -17.39 23.42 -4.15
C LYS A 93 -17.71 24.37 -5.32
N TYR A 94 -18.31 23.87 -6.40
CA TYR A 94 -18.49 24.65 -7.64
C TYR A 94 -19.89 25.28 -7.84
N GLU A 95 -20.90 24.92 -7.03
CA GLU A 95 -22.28 25.38 -7.23
C GLU A 95 -22.61 26.86 -6.87
N GLY A 96 -21.62 27.70 -6.58
CA GLY A 96 -21.84 29.16 -6.45
C GLY A 96 -22.75 29.62 -5.29
N LYS A 97 -23.34 28.70 -4.52
CA LYS A 97 -23.89 28.99 -3.19
C LYS A 97 -22.73 28.98 -2.21
N ARG A 98 -22.52 30.10 -1.51
CA ARG A 98 -21.53 30.26 -0.44
C ARG A 98 -21.78 29.23 0.67
N ILE A 99 -21.23 28.03 0.55
CA ILE A 99 -20.90 27.22 1.72
C ILE A 99 -19.67 27.89 2.33
N THR A 100 -19.82 28.36 3.56
CA THR A 100 -18.81 29.19 4.22
C THR A 100 -17.56 28.42 4.65
N THR A 101 -17.55 27.09 4.63
CA THR A 101 -16.38 26.28 5.01
C THR A 101 -16.52 24.85 4.51
N LEU A 102 -15.55 24.34 3.74
CA LEU A 102 -15.38 22.91 3.42
C LEU A 102 -14.80 22.11 4.61
N GLY A 103 -14.74 22.74 5.78
CA GLY A 103 -13.93 22.35 6.91
C GLY A 103 -12.95 23.47 7.29
N SER A 104 -12.11 23.18 8.27
CA SER A 104 -11.00 24.03 8.69
C SER A 104 -9.74 23.64 7.90
N PRO A 105 -8.93 24.60 7.46
CA PRO A 105 -7.69 24.30 6.74
C PRO A 105 -6.70 23.54 7.62
N ASN A 106 -5.86 22.73 6.98
CA ASN A 106 -4.84 21.86 7.59
C ASN A 106 -5.42 20.85 8.60
N MET A 107 -6.60 20.31 8.27
CA MET A 107 -7.24 19.28 9.08
C MET A 107 -7.40 17.97 8.30
N VAL A 108 -7.23 16.86 9.01
CA VAL A 108 -7.58 15.52 8.54
C VAL A 108 -8.79 15.04 9.32
N TYR A 109 -9.91 14.88 8.64
CA TYR A 109 -11.12 14.32 9.22
C TYR A 109 -11.17 12.82 8.94
N VAL A 110 -11.47 11.99 9.93
CA VAL A 110 -11.42 10.53 9.79
C VAL A 110 -12.77 9.89 10.09
N SER A 111 -13.10 8.81 9.37
CA SER A 111 -14.34 8.05 9.56
C SER A 111 -14.33 7.14 10.79
N LEU A 112 -13.60 7.53 11.85
CA LEU A 112 -13.54 6.84 13.12
C LEU A 112 -14.17 7.71 14.20
N ALA A 113 -14.91 7.07 15.10
CA ALA A 113 -15.52 7.76 16.22
C ALA A 113 -14.53 7.91 17.36
N ASP A 114 -14.51 9.09 17.98
CA ASP A 114 -13.78 9.35 19.22
C ASP A 114 -14.65 10.22 20.14
N SER A 115 -14.47 10.05 21.45
CA SER A 115 -15.13 10.91 22.46
C SER A 115 -14.58 12.34 22.48
N THR A 116 -13.41 12.56 21.89
CA THR A 116 -12.71 13.83 21.73
C THR A 116 -12.80 14.30 20.28
N SER A 117 -12.83 15.62 20.08
CA SER A 117 -12.84 16.19 18.73
C SER A 117 -11.51 16.09 17.99
N THR A 118 -10.44 15.67 18.66
CA THR A 118 -9.06 15.64 18.15
C THR A 118 -8.53 14.23 17.91
N CYS A 119 -9.38 13.20 18.01
CA CYS A 119 -8.99 11.79 17.88
C CYS A 119 -7.93 11.34 18.91
N ALA A 120 -7.91 11.95 20.10
CA ALA A 120 -6.82 11.77 21.06
C ALA A 120 -6.78 10.36 21.69
N ASN A 121 -7.85 9.57 21.56
CA ASN A 121 -7.89 8.21 22.09
C ASN A 121 -7.63 7.14 21.00
N LEU A 122 -7.42 7.55 19.75
CA LEU A 122 -7.08 6.67 18.64
C LEU A 122 -5.56 6.67 18.40
N SER A 123 -4.99 5.52 18.07
CA SER A 123 -3.56 5.40 17.72
C SER A 123 -3.32 5.73 16.24
N LEU A 124 -3.75 6.92 15.80
CA LEU A 124 -3.58 7.35 14.42
C LEU A 124 -2.14 7.76 14.11
N PRO A 125 -1.70 7.65 12.84
CA PRO A 125 -0.37 8.08 12.46
C PRO A 125 -0.14 9.57 12.75
N SER A 126 1.05 9.96 13.22
CA SER A 126 1.36 11.37 13.40
C SER A 126 1.25 12.13 12.08
N LEU A 127 0.68 13.34 12.13
CA LEU A 127 0.58 14.20 10.96
C LEU A 127 1.79 15.14 10.88
N ALA A 128 2.02 15.70 9.70
CA ALA A 128 3.02 16.74 9.51
C ALA A 128 2.76 17.96 10.41
N ALA A 129 3.82 18.71 10.72
CA ALA A 129 3.71 19.91 11.54
C ALA A 129 2.67 20.90 10.97
N GLY A 130 1.77 21.39 11.83
CA GLY A 130 0.69 22.31 11.46
C GLY A 130 -0.59 21.64 10.96
N TRP A 131 -0.61 20.31 10.84
CA TRP A 131 -1.82 19.52 10.59
C TRP A 131 -2.40 18.96 11.89
N SER A 132 -3.70 18.70 11.90
CA SER A 132 -4.38 18.10 13.06
C SER A 132 -5.53 17.21 12.64
N TYR A 133 -5.81 16.18 13.45
CA TYR A 133 -6.98 15.34 13.23
C TYR A 133 -8.26 15.99 13.77
N SER A 134 -9.39 15.66 13.14
CA SER A 134 -10.73 15.93 13.62
C SER A 134 -11.54 14.65 13.67
N CYS A 135 -12.07 14.33 14.85
CA CYS A 135 -13.01 13.22 15.05
C CYS A 135 -14.36 13.73 15.51
N VAL A 136 -15.36 12.88 15.36
CA VAL A 136 -16.71 13.10 15.88
C VAL A 136 -17.13 11.90 16.72
N THR A 137 -18.18 12.07 17.52
CA THR A 137 -18.71 10.97 18.32
C THR A 137 -19.45 9.95 17.44
N GLU A 138 -19.63 8.73 17.93
CA GLU A 138 -20.37 7.67 17.24
C GLU A 138 -21.77 8.12 16.79
N ALA A 139 -22.46 8.90 17.63
CA ALA A 139 -23.78 9.42 17.33
C ALA A 139 -23.82 10.37 16.12
N ASN A 140 -22.70 11.04 15.85
CA ASN A 140 -22.59 12.02 14.76
C ASN A 140 -21.84 11.46 13.55
N LEU A 141 -21.07 10.38 13.71
CA LEU A 141 -20.11 9.85 12.72
C LEU A 141 -20.62 9.91 11.29
N ARG A 142 -21.87 9.47 11.09
CA ARG A 142 -22.45 9.28 9.76
C ARG A 142 -23.43 10.39 9.33
N ASN A 143 -23.49 11.51 10.05
CA ASN A 143 -24.34 12.65 9.71
C ASN A 143 -23.91 13.30 8.39
N ILE A 144 -24.88 13.79 7.60
CA ILE A 144 -24.67 14.37 6.26
C ILE A 144 -24.86 15.89 6.22
N ASP A 145 -25.10 16.52 7.37
CA ASP A 145 -25.39 17.95 7.53
C ASP A 145 -24.14 18.80 7.82
N GLY A 146 -22.95 18.20 7.67
CA GLY A 146 -21.66 18.81 8.00
C GLY A 146 -21.22 18.59 9.46
N THR A 147 -22.01 17.86 10.27
CA THR A 147 -21.62 17.49 11.64
C THR A 147 -21.04 16.07 11.76
N GLY A 148 -21.00 15.32 10.66
CA GLY A 148 -20.39 13.99 10.60
C GLY A 148 -18.88 14.05 10.41
N TRP A 149 -18.28 12.90 10.13
CA TRP A 149 -16.84 12.85 9.88
C TRP A 149 -16.44 13.71 8.68
N LEU A 150 -17.30 13.81 7.66
CA LEU A 150 -17.11 14.78 6.58
C LEU A 150 -17.72 16.14 6.99
N PRO A 151 -16.92 17.22 7.10
CA PRO A 151 -17.40 18.55 7.53
C PRO A 151 -18.22 19.29 6.46
N VAL A 152 -18.53 18.64 5.33
CA VAL A 152 -19.25 19.22 4.20
C VAL A 152 -20.73 18.87 4.34
N ASN A 153 -21.59 19.90 4.35
CA ASN A 153 -23.03 19.68 4.35
C ASN A 153 -23.50 19.26 2.95
N VAL A 154 -23.90 17.98 2.84
CA VAL A 154 -24.41 17.36 1.61
C VAL A 154 -25.90 16.99 1.72
N SER A 155 -26.60 17.48 2.75
CA SER A 155 -28.01 17.14 3.01
C SER A 155 -28.96 17.52 1.87
N GLU A 156 -28.67 18.61 1.13
CA GLU A 156 -29.45 19.03 -0.04
C GLU A 156 -29.25 18.11 -1.26
N LYS A 157 -28.17 17.34 -1.30
CA LYS A 157 -27.77 16.52 -2.46
C LYS A 157 -28.46 15.16 -2.53
N LYS A 158 -28.97 14.65 -1.40
CA LYS A 158 -29.71 13.38 -1.30
C LYS A 158 -29.02 12.13 -1.89
N ALA A 159 -27.72 12.20 -2.18
CA ALA A 159 -26.98 11.07 -2.76
C ALA A 159 -26.81 9.91 -1.76
N PHE A 160 -26.75 10.22 -0.46
CA PHE A 160 -26.63 9.24 0.61
C PHE A 160 -27.64 9.48 1.73
N GLY A 161 -28.11 8.39 2.36
CA GLY A 161 -28.89 8.48 3.59
C GLY A 161 -28.02 8.78 4.83
N THR A 162 -26.74 8.42 4.79
CA THR A 162 -25.73 8.56 5.85
C THR A 162 -24.34 8.47 5.23
N LEU A 163 -23.31 9.12 5.79
CA LEU A 163 -21.93 8.99 5.29
C LEU A 163 -21.44 7.53 5.36
N PRO A 164 -20.62 7.07 4.38
CA PRO A 164 -20.03 5.74 4.43
C PRO A 164 -18.94 5.66 5.50
N ILE A 165 -18.60 4.43 5.89
CA ILE A 165 -17.46 4.08 6.74
C ILE A 165 -16.72 2.92 6.09
N ASP A 166 -15.44 2.75 6.39
CA ASP A 166 -14.63 1.68 5.82
C ASP A 166 -15.25 0.29 6.09
N PRO A 167 -15.13 -0.70 5.19
CA PRO A 167 -15.65 -2.04 5.44
C PRO A 167 -15.04 -2.73 6.68
N THR A 168 -13.81 -2.39 7.05
CA THR A 168 -13.14 -2.87 8.26
C THR A 168 -13.30 -1.87 9.42
N ASN A 169 -13.12 -0.58 9.14
CA ASN A 169 -13.29 0.55 10.07
C ASN A 169 -12.55 0.42 11.41
N ASP A 170 -11.22 0.40 11.34
CA ASP A 170 -10.31 0.39 12.49
C ASP A 170 -9.20 1.46 12.32
N GLU A 171 -8.24 1.52 13.25
CA GLU A 171 -7.16 2.51 13.25
C GLU A 171 -6.17 2.37 12.08
N ASP A 172 -6.20 1.25 11.35
CA ASP A 172 -5.42 1.04 10.12
C ASP A 172 -6.24 1.31 8.85
N TYR A 173 -7.53 0.94 8.86
CA TYR A 173 -8.43 1.02 7.71
C TYR A 173 -9.64 1.90 7.99
N TYR A 174 -9.58 3.14 7.53
CA TYR A 174 -10.61 4.16 7.64
C TYR A 174 -10.61 5.08 6.42
N TYR A 175 -11.70 5.82 6.21
CA TYR A 175 -11.73 6.93 5.25
C TYR A 175 -11.20 8.19 5.90
N ALA A 176 -10.39 8.94 5.15
CA ALA A 176 -9.91 10.25 5.57
C ALA A 176 -10.25 11.32 4.54
N TYR A 177 -10.55 12.52 5.03
CA TYR A 177 -10.71 13.74 4.26
C TYR A 177 -9.69 14.76 4.75
N ALA A 178 -8.65 15.01 3.97
CA ALA A 178 -7.66 16.04 4.24
C ALA A 178 -8.06 17.32 3.52
N LEU A 179 -8.14 18.44 4.26
CA LEU A 179 -8.41 19.76 3.71
C LEU A 179 -7.21 20.67 3.96
N GLY A 180 -6.58 21.12 2.87
CA GLY A 180 -5.50 22.11 2.91
C GLY A 180 -6.01 23.54 2.77
N THR A 181 -5.08 24.46 2.60
CA THR A 181 -5.39 25.86 2.29
C THR A 181 -5.97 26.00 0.87
N GLY A 182 -6.67 27.11 0.60
CA GLY A 182 -7.24 27.38 -0.74
C GLY A 182 -8.39 26.46 -1.17
N GLY A 183 -8.92 25.63 -0.27
CA GLY A 183 -10.02 24.70 -0.57
C GLY A 183 -9.59 23.48 -1.38
N ASN A 184 -8.29 23.17 -1.40
CA ASN A 184 -7.76 21.93 -1.94
C ASN A 184 -7.98 20.80 -0.93
N TYR A 185 -8.41 19.64 -1.42
CA TYR A 185 -8.74 18.50 -0.57
C TYR A 185 -8.33 17.19 -1.24
N ALA A 186 -8.13 16.19 -0.39
CA ALA A 186 -7.97 14.80 -0.77
C ALA A 186 -8.90 13.94 0.10
N LEU A 187 -9.56 12.98 -0.53
CA LEU A 187 -10.25 11.88 0.10
C LEU A 187 -9.40 10.63 -0.10
N THR A 188 -9.19 9.85 0.96
CA THR A 188 -8.30 8.69 0.87
C THR A 188 -8.73 7.50 1.73
N ALA A 189 -8.30 6.31 1.31
CA ALA A 189 -8.39 5.06 2.05
C ALA A 189 -7.16 4.20 1.77
N LEU A 190 -6.67 3.49 2.80
CA LEU A 190 -5.62 2.48 2.63
C LEU A 190 -6.17 1.25 1.92
N PHE A 191 -5.51 0.79 0.86
CA PHE A 191 -5.91 -0.39 0.11
C PHE A 191 -5.19 -1.65 0.61
N GLU A 192 -5.87 -2.79 0.52
CA GLU A 192 -5.38 -4.06 1.04
C GLU A 192 -4.92 -5.04 -0.05
N SER A 193 -5.59 -5.00 -1.19
CA SER A 193 -5.44 -5.92 -2.31
C SER A 193 -4.26 -5.52 -3.16
N GLU A 194 -3.37 -6.48 -3.43
CA GLU A 194 -2.26 -6.31 -4.37
C GLU A 194 -2.74 -5.84 -5.74
N LYS A 195 -3.86 -6.40 -6.21
CA LYS A 195 -4.45 -6.02 -7.50
C LYS A 195 -4.94 -4.58 -7.48
N LYS A 196 -5.69 -4.17 -6.46
CA LYS A 196 -6.24 -2.81 -6.39
C LYS A 196 -5.17 -1.76 -6.14
N LEU A 197 -4.14 -2.10 -5.38
CA LEU A 197 -2.95 -1.26 -5.22
C LEU A 197 -2.30 -0.97 -6.57
N LYS A 198 -2.06 -1.98 -7.40
CA LYS A 198 -1.38 -1.80 -8.70
C LYS A 198 -2.27 -1.22 -9.81
N ASP A 199 -3.52 -1.65 -9.89
CA ASP A 199 -4.41 -1.31 -11.00
C ASP A 199 -5.18 0.00 -10.76
N VAL A 200 -5.31 0.43 -9.50
CA VAL A 200 -6.15 1.57 -9.11
C VAL A 200 -5.35 2.61 -8.33
N ALA A 201 -4.80 2.27 -7.16
CA ALA A 201 -4.09 3.24 -6.33
C ALA A 201 -2.83 3.79 -7.04
N ALA A 202 -1.97 2.93 -7.58
CA ALA A 202 -0.76 3.34 -8.28
C ALA A 202 -0.98 4.11 -9.61
N GLY A 203 -2.24 4.26 -10.04
CA GLY A 203 -2.62 4.99 -11.24
C GLY A 203 -3.63 6.10 -10.97
N ASP A 204 -3.89 6.42 -9.70
CA ASP A 204 -4.77 7.52 -9.33
C ASP A 204 -4.06 8.88 -9.43
N GLU A 205 -4.70 9.93 -8.93
CA GLU A 205 -4.16 11.29 -9.00
C GLU A 205 -3.16 11.58 -7.87
N GLY A 206 -3.03 10.68 -6.90
CA GLY A 206 -2.18 10.75 -5.73
C GLY A 206 -0.74 10.30 -5.95
N ALA A 207 0.05 10.30 -4.88
CA ALA A 207 1.44 9.84 -4.92
C ALA A 207 1.76 8.76 -3.86
N ASP A 208 0.79 8.39 -3.03
CA ASP A 208 0.92 7.28 -2.10
C ASP A 208 0.26 6.04 -2.69
N ASP A 209 1.03 5.23 -3.43
CA ASP A 209 0.52 4.02 -4.10
C ASP A 209 -0.09 2.99 -3.14
N ALA A 210 0.11 3.13 -1.81
CA ALA A 210 -0.55 2.31 -0.80
C ALA A 210 -2.03 2.69 -0.58
N ARG A 211 -2.44 3.85 -1.06
CA ARG A 211 -3.73 4.47 -0.77
C ARG A 211 -4.44 4.85 -2.05
N TYR A 212 -5.76 4.75 -2.04
CA TYR A 212 -6.55 5.36 -3.09
C TYR A 212 -6.83 6.80 -2.72
N GLU A 213 -6.52 7.73 -3.62
CA GLU A 213 -6.53 9.17 -3.39
C GLU A 213 -7.31 9.88 -4.49
N VAL A 214 -8.31 10.66 -4.10
CA VAL A 214 -9.15 11.41 -5.03
C VAL A 214 -9.46 12.82 -4.54
N GLY A 215 -9.56 13.79 -5.44
CA GLY A 215 -9.90 15.17 -5.09
C GLY A 215 -9.09 16.21 -5.86
N VAL A 216 -9.42 17.49 -5.66
CA VAL A 216 -8.82 18.59 -6.45
C VAL A 216 -7.40 18.93 -6.00
N GLY A 217 -6.94 18.42 -4.86
CA GLY A 217 -5.55 18.54 -4.41
C GLY A 217 -5.02 17.20 -3.94
N SER A 218 -4.71 16.30 -4.86
CA SER A 218 -4.26 14.94 -4.54
C SER A 218 -2.99 14.90 -3.68
N ASN A 219 -2.06 15.86 -3.85
CA ASN A 219 -0.88 15.99 -2.98
C ASN A 219 -1.18 16.48 -1.55
N ILE A 220 -2.42 16.88 -1.24
CA ILE A 220 -2.81 17.36 0.08
C ILE A 220 -2.66 16.25 1.12
N TRP A 221 -2.91 15.00 0.73
CA TRP A 221 -2.67 13.88 1.62
C TRP A 221 -1.17 13.69 1.91
N ASN A 222 -0.28 13.81 0.92
CA ASN A 222 1.17 13.73 1.14
C ASN A 222 1.66 14.78 2.15
N GLN A 223 1.15 16.01 2.02
CA GLN A 223 1.44 17.09 2.96
C GLN A 223 0.93 16.75 4.36
N ALA A 224 -0.30 16.26 4.49
CA ALA A 224 -0.89 15.93 5.78
C ALA A 224 -0.22 14.72 6.45
N SER A 225 0.03 13.67 5.68
CA SER A 225 0.69 12.44 6.09
C SER A 225 2.20 12.57 6.25
N GLY A 226 2.79 13.74 5.95
CA GLY A 226 4.22 13.97 6.12
C GLY A 226 5.08 13.10 5.21
N LEU A 227 4.62 12.73 4.02
CA LEU A 227 5.51 12.23 2.96
C LEU A 227 6.41 13.40 2.53
N VAL A 228 7.71 13.26 2.77
CA VAL A 228 8.67 14.36 2.54
C VAL A 228 9.50 14.15 1.29
N GLY A 229 9.74 12.91 0.88
CA GLY A 229 10.43 12.61 -0.36
C GLY A 229 9.98 11.27 -0.91
N TYR A 230 9.73 11.22 -2.21
CA TYR A 230 9.40 9.99 -2.94
C TYR A 230 10.10 10.01 -4.29
N TRP A 231 11.09 9.13 -4.46
CA TRP A 231 11.78 8.90 -5.74
C TRP A 231 11.38 7.52 -6.26
N PRO A 232 10.41 7.44 -7.20
CA PRO A 232 10.03 6.19 -7.84
C PRO A 232 11.21 5.59 -8.63
N LEU A 233 12.02 6.45 -9.27
CA LEU A 233 13.12 6.06 -10.18
C LEU A 233 12.59 5.50 -11.53
N ASP A 234 11.53 6.14 -12.03
CA ASP A 234 10.76 5.73 -13.20
C ASP A 234 11.12 6.44 -14.52
N GLU A 235 12.01 7.43 -14.48
CA GLU A 235 12.29 8.34 -15.59
C GLU A 235 12.84 7.57 -16.80
N GLY A 236 13.78 6.65 -16.56
CA GLY A 236 14.36 5.79 -17.57
C GLY A 236 15.34 6.46 -18.52
N SER A 237 15.65 7.74 -18.32
CA SER A 237 16.69 8.47 -19.03
C SER A 237 17.03 9.77 -18.30
N GLY A 238 18.17 10.37 -18.64
CA GLY A 238 18.62 11.62 -18.05
C GLY A 238 19.45 11.42 -16.77
N GLY A 239 19.78 12.54 -16.12
CA GLY A 239 20.66 12.59 -14.95
C GLY A 239 19.94 12.99 -13.66
N TYR A 240 18.61 12.85 -13.60
CA TYR A 240 17.79 13.28 -12.47
C TYR A 240 16.81 12.19 -12.03
N ALA A 241 16.54 12.15 -10.73
CA ALA A 241 15.46 11.41 -10.09
C ALA A 241 14.49 12.43 -9.50
N TYR A 242 13.27 12.50 -10.01
CA TYR A 242 12.27 13.47 -9.59
C TYR A 242 11.61 13.03 -8.27
N ASP A 243 11.20 14.03 -7.48
CA ASP A 243 10.48 13.84 -6.23
C ASP A 243 8.98 13.97 -6.48
N GLU A 244 8.24 12.88 -6.30
CA GLU A 244 6.78 12.82 -6.44
C GLU A 244 6.04 13.09 -5.11
N SER A 245 6.76 13.41 -4.03
CA SER A 245 6.11 13.81 -2.77
C SER A 245 5.42 15.18 -2.84
N GLY A 246 5.79 15.99 -3.84
CA GLY A 246 5.35 17.38 -3.99
C GLY A 246 6.17 18.41 -3.21
N ASN A 247 7.36 18.02 -2.71
CA ASN A 247 8.28 18.90 -1.97
C ASN A 247 9.53 19.31 -2.77
N ASP A 248 9.58 18.99 -4.07
CA ASP A 248 10.65 19.38 -5.00
C ASP A 248 12.07 18.95 -4.59
N ASN A 249 12.24 17.83 -3.87
CA ASN A 249 13.56 17.33 -3.47
C ASN A 249 14.26 16.59 -4.62
N LEU A 250 14.71 17.34 -5.63
CA LEU A 250 15.33 16.77 -6.84
C LEU A 250 16.61 15.97 -6.53
N GLY A 251 16.63 14.71 -6.98
CA GLY A 251 17.82 13.86 -6.98
C GLY A 251 18.66 14.06 -8.24
N THR A 252 19.97 14.19 -8.10
CA THR A 252 20.93 14.21 -9.22
C THR A 252 21.69 12.89 -9.25
N LEU A 253 21.71 12.21 -10.40
CA LEU A 253 22.52 11.02 -10.61
C LEU A 253 24.00 11.43 -10.74
N VAL A 254 24.87 10.80 -9.96
CA VAL A 254 26.30 11.11 -9.93
C VAL A 254 27.11 9.88 -10.31
N ASN A 255 28.08 10.08 -11.19
CA ASN A 255 28.98 9.07 -11.77
C ASN A 255 28.35 8.02 -12.70
N GLY A 256 27.02 8.03 -12.84
CA GLY A 256 26.31 7.34 -13.91
C GLY A 256 25.56 6.06 -13.53
N PRO A 257 24.73 6.05 -12.44
CA PRO A 257 23.72 5.01 -12.25
C PRO A 257 22.94 4.79 -13.55
N SER A 258 22.73 3.52 -13.88
CA SER A 258 22.13 3.12 -15.15
C SER A 258 20.63 2.86 -14.99
N TRP A 259 19.83 3.45 -15.89
CA TRP A 259 18.39 3.17 -15.97
C TRP A 259 18.13 1.74 -16.44
N VAL A 260 17.27 1.02 -15.72
CA VAL A 260 16.87 -0.34 -16.04
C VAL A 260 15.42 -0.37 -16.53
N THR A 261 15.13 -1.22 -17.50
CA THR A 261 13.77 -1.39 -18.05
C THR A 261 12.87 -2.20 -17.13
N SER A 262 11.56 -2.04 -17.29
CA SER A 262 10.52 -2.62 -16.42
C SER A 262 10.57 -4.12 -16.18
N GLU A 263 11.12 -4.89 -17.12
CA GLU A 263 11.25 -6.35 -16.97
C GLU A 263 12.13 -6.76 -15.79
N ASN A 264 13.00 -5.87 -15.30
CA ASN A 264 13.94 -6.16 -14.22
C ASN A 264 13.73 -5.31 -12.96
N CYS A 265 12.75 -4.39 -12.98
CA CYS A 265 12.41 -3.48 -11.88
C CYS A 265 11.16 -3.96 -11.13
N ARG A 266 10.85 -3.34 -9.99
CA ARG A 266 9.65 -3.73 -9.22
C ARG A 266 8.43 -2.98 -9.67
N ILE A 267 8.54 -1.67 -9.75
CA ILE A 267 7.51 -0.83 -10.30
C ILE A 267 8.15 -0.15 -11.51
N LYS A 268 7.43 -0.14 -12.64
CA LYS A 268 7.81 0.57 -13.87
C LYS A 268 9.32 0.56 -14.20
N LYS A 269 10.17 1.47 -13.74
CA LYS A 269 11.64 1.42 -13.97
C LYS A 269 12.39 1.60 -12.66
N CYS A 270 13.72 1.47 -12.71
CA CYS A 270 14.57 1.55 -11.53
C CYS A 270 16.00 1.94 -11.93
N LEU A 271 16.84 2.22 -10.93
CA LEU A 271 18.27 2.50 -11.12
C LEU A 271 19.14 1.33 -10.68
N SER A 272 20.15 1.03 -11.49
CA SER A 272 21.25 0.11 -11.18
C SER A 272 22.52 0.89 -10.86
N PHE A 273 23.24 0.43 -9.84
CA PHE A 273 24.45 1.01 -9.26
C PHE A 273 25.57 -0.02 -9.35
N ASP A 274 26.78 0.42 -9.71
CA ASP A 274 27.92 -0.45 -10.01
C ASP A 274 28.80 -0.84 -8.81
N GLY A 275 28.47 -0.40 -7.60
CA GLY A 275 29.25 -0.65 -6.38
C GLY A 275 30.57 0.10 -6.27
N SER A 276 30.90 1.00 -7.20
CA SER A 276 32.20 1.68 -7.26
C SER A 276 32.12 3.15 -6.91
N ASN A 277 31.23 3.91 -7.56
CA ASN A 277 31.08 5.35 -7.31
C ASN A 277 29.69 5.91 -7.68
N ASP A 278 28.75 5.08 -8.13
CA ASP A 278 27.40 5.47 -8.51
C ASP A 278 26.52 5.79 -7.31
N TYR A 279 25.77 6.89 -7.38
CA TYR A 279 24.73 7.23 -6.40
C TYR A 279 23.76 8.30 -6.92
N VAL A 280 22.63 8.47 -6.24
CA VAL A 280 21.77 9.65 -6.39
C VAL A 280 22.00 10.59 -5.21
N SER A 281 22.24 11.86 -5.51
CA SER A 281 22.42 12.93 -4.53
C SER A 281 21.19 13.81 -4.50
N VAL A 282 20.51 13.87 -3.36
CA VAL A 282 19.44 14.86 -3.12
C VAL A 282 20.05 15.98 -2.30
N THR A 283 20.43 17.07 -2.98
CA THR A 283 21.20 18.17 -2.37
C THR A 283 20.35 19.16 -1.62
N ASP A 284 19.07 19.27 -1.98
CA ASP A 284 18.12 20.07 -1.22
C ASP A 284 17.86 19.34 0.09
N ALA A 285 18.17 20.02 1.19
CA ALA A 285 18.00 19.45 2.51
C ALA A 285 16.51 19.24 2.70
N ILE A 286 16.05 17.98 2.69
CA ILE A 286 14.73 17.57 3.14
C ILE A 286 14.50 18.20 4.52
N THR A 287 13.85 19.36 4.60
CA THR A 287 13.73 20.13 5.84
C THR A 287 12.64 19.52 6.68
N SER A 288 12.95 18.40 7.31
CA SER A 288 12.07 17.75 8.26
C SER A 288 12.80 17.62 9.59
N GLU A 289 12.52 18.56 10.48
CA GLU A 289 12.57 18.21 11.90
C GLU A 289 11.37 17.29 12.13
N SER A 290 11.65 16.02 12.45
CA SER A 290 10.57 15.11 12.82
C SER A 290 10.46 15.08 14.33
N SER A 291 9.52 15.86 14.87
CA SER A 291 9.11 15.77 16.27
C SER A 291 8.02 14.69 16.39
N GLY A 292 8.41 13.43 16.61
CA GLY A 292 7.44 12.34 16.85
C GLY A 292 7.47 11.17 15.87
N GLY A 293 8.49 11.05 15.02
CA GLY A 293 8.77 9.81 14.27
C GLY A 293 9.14 9.99 12.81
N LEU A 294 9.62 8.92 12.17
CA LEU A 294 10.01 8.91 10.76
C LEU A 294 9.90 7.51 10.16
N THR A 295 9.95 7.44 8.83
CA THR A 295 10.04 6.18 8.09
C THR A 295 10.91 6.35 6.84
N ILE A 296 11.80 5.39 6.58
CA ILE A 296 12.42 5.20 5.26
C ILE A 296 11.91 3.87 4.72
N SER A 297 11.56 3.83 3.44
CA SER A 297 11.13 2.63 2.72
C SER A 297 11.78 2.59 1.35
N LEU A 298 12.23 1.43 0.89
CA LEU A 298 12.71 1.25 -0.49
C LEU A 298 12.67 -0.23 -0.90
N TRP A 299 12.66 -0.45 -2.20
CA TRP A 299 12.96 -1.74 -2.81
C TRP A 299 14.42 -1.80 -3.23
N PHE A 300 15.06 -2.95 -3.01
CA PHE A 300 16.42 -3.18 -3.48
C PHE A 300 16.61 -4.60 -3.97
N LYS A 301 17.56 -4.79 -4.88
CA LYS A 301 18.04 -6.08 -5.35
C LYS A 301 19.55 -6.02 -5.49
N GLY A 302 20.28 -6.78 -4.69
CA GLY A 302 21.74 -6.85 -4.80
C GLY A 302 22.16 -7.82 -5.89
N ASP A 303 23.17 -7.47 -6.69
CA ASP A 303 23.68 -8.33 -7.76
C ASP A 303 24.61 -9.44 -7.23
N VAL A 304 25.29 -9.19 -6.10
CA VAL A 304 26.20 -10.17 -5.48
C VAL A 304 26.01 -10.24 -3.97
N TRP A 305 25.28 -11.24 -3.45
CA TRP A 305 25.06 -11.36 -1.98
C TRP A 305 26.16 -12.11 -1.23
N ALA A 306 26.73 -13.12 -1.87
CA ALA A 306 27.71 -14.04 -1.29
C ALA A 306 29.18 -13.59 -1.46
N GLY A 307 29.42 -12.47 -2.13
CA GLY A 307 30.77 -12.05 -2.58
C GLY A 307 31.11 -10.59 -2.37
N PHE A 308 30.31 -9.80 -1.63
CA PHE A 308 30.71 -8.45 -1.23
C PHE A 308 32.12 -8.52 -0.63
N PRO A 309 33.14 -7.90 -1.26
CA PRO A 309 34.42 -7.70 -0.62
C PRO A 309 34.14 -6.97 0.68
N VAL A 310 34.84 -7.37 1.74
CA VAL A 310 34.80 -6.77 3.08
C VAL A 310 34.45 -5.28 3.03
N GLY A 311 33.21 -4.91 3.35
CA GLY A 311 32.68 -3.59 3.07
C GLY A 311 31.20 -3.45 3.37
N TYR A 312 30.78 -2.21 3.60
CA TYR A 312 29.38 -1.85 3.85
C TYR A 312 28.70 -1.47 2.52
N ALA A 313 27.41 -1.77 2.40
CA ALA A 313 26.59 -1.32 1.28
C ALA A 313 25.43 -0.47 1.83
N ASN A 314 25.32 0.79 1.42
CA ASN A 314 24.27 1.69 1.90
C ASN A 314 23.24 1.89 0.81
N PHE A 315 21.97 1.66 1.13
CA PHE A 315 20.87 1.87 0.21
C PHE A 315 20.36 3.31 0.32
N PHE A 316 20.24 3.80 1.55
CA PHE A 316 19.85 5.16 1.87
C PHE A 316 20.72 5.65 3.02
N ASP A 317 21.26 6.85 2.87
CA ASP A 317 22.06 7.50 3.89
C ASP A 317 21.72 8.99 3.95
N ARG A 318 21.51 9.46 5.18
CA ARG A 318 21.49 10.88 5.49
C ARG A 318 22.41 11.13 6.66
N TYR A 319 23.71 11.17 6.35
CA TYR A 319 24.78 11.21 7.32
C TYR A 319 25.28 12.61 7.66
N TYR A 320 25.84 12.68 8.86
CA TYR A 320 26.44 13.85 9.49
C TYR A 320 27.86 13.59 10.06
N THR A 321 28.83 14.51 9.88
CA THR A 321 30.22 14.44 10.41
C THR A 321 30.33 14.85 11.90
N PRO A 322 30.61 14.02 12.92
CA PRO A 322 30.49 14.31 14.38
C PRO A 322 30.38 15.78 14.92
N GLY A 323 29.39 16.13 15.78
CA GLY A 323 29.16 17.47 16.41
C GLY A 323 27.99 18.44 16.02
N THR A 324 27.11 18.19 15.05
CA THR A 324 26.20 19.18 14.37
C THR A 324 25.01 18.54 13.60
N GLY A 325 24.53 17.34 13.98
CA GLY A 325 23.28 16.78 13.43
C GLY A 325 23.08 15.28 13.66
N ASP A 326 21.85 14.81 13.41
CA ASP A 326 21.46 13.40 13.55
C ASP A 326 21.71 12.58 12.27
N LYS A 327 21.76 11.25 12.40
CA LYS A 327 22.04 10.32 11.30
C LYS A 327 20.93 9.32 11.14
N ILE A 328 20.64 8.97 9.89
CA ILE A 328 19.74 7.86 9.59
C ILE A 328 20.22 7.13 8.34
N MET A 329 20.16 5.80 8.38
CA MET A 329 20.62 4.97 7.27
C MET A 329 19.94 3.61 7.24
N ILE A 330 19.73 3.11 6.02
CA ILE A 330 19.46 1.70 5.75
C ILE A 330 20.68 1.15 5.02
N LYS A 331 21.31 0.14 5.61
CA LYS A 331 22.54 -0.45 5.08
C LYS A 331 22.66 -1.93 5.37
N LYS A 332 23.52 -2.60 4.62
CA LYS A 332 24.06 -3.91 4.98
C LYS A 332 25.37 -3.72 5.73
N TYR A 333 25.48 -4.33 6.90
CA TYR A 333 26.77 -4.42 7.58
C TYR A 333 27.55 -5.64 7.06
N GLY A 334 28.84 -5.43 6.83
CA GLY A 334 29.80 -6.49 6.56
C GLY A 334 31.12 -6.07 7.19
N THR A 335 31.28 -6.27 8.50
CA THR A 335 32.61 -6.03 9.07
C THR A 335 33.51 -7.22 8.76
N GLN A 336 34.82 -6.97 8.62
CA GLN A 336 35.82 -8.04 8.49
C GLN A 336 35.86 -9.00 9.69
N TYR A 337 35.24 -8.61 10.82
CA TYR A 337 35.44 -9.23 12.12
C TYR A 337 34.17 -9.76 12.79
N SER A 338 32.99 -9.39 12.29
CA SER A 338 31.71 -9.99 12.66
C SER A 338 31.09 -10.59 11.41
N GLY A 339 30.87 -11.90 11.37
CA GLY A 339 30.13 -12.57 10.29
C GLY A 339 28.65 -12.16 10.17
N ASP A 340 28.29 -11.00 10.74
CA ASP A 340 26.97 -10.39 10.75
C ASP A 340 26.72 -9.65 9.44
N ARG A 341 26.11 -10.37 8.49
CA ARG A 341 25.75 -9.91 7.14
C ARG A 341 24.30 -9.42 7.06
N LYS A 342 23.72 -9.06 8.21
CA LYS A 342 22.33 -8.62 8.31
C LYS A 342 22.15 -7.23 7.73
N LEU A 343 20.95 -6.99 7.23
CA LEU A 343 20.49 -5.64 6.93
C LEU A 343 20.27 -4.91 8.25
N LYS A 344 20.55 -3.60 8.26
CA LYS A 344 20.42 -2.76 9.45
C LYS A 344 19.73 -1.46 9.09
N PHE A 345 18.86 -1.05 10.00
CA PHE A 345 18.38 0.31 10.10
C PHE A 345 19.03 0.93 11.32
N ARG A 346 19.77 2.03 11.09
CA ARG A 346 20.55 2.71 12.12
C ARG A 346 20.14 4.17 12.18
N MET A 347 19.96 4.65 13.40
CA MET A 347 19.63 6.02 13.71
C MET A 347 20.55 6.50 14.82
N THR A 348 21.15 7.67 14.64
CA THR A 348 21.95 8.34 15.67
C THR A 348 21.23 9.63 16.05
N LEU A 349 20.91 9.78 17.34
CA LEU A 349 20.29 10.99 17.92
C LEU A 349 21.25 11.61 18.92
N GLY A 350 21.82 12.77 18.57
CA GLY A 350 22.91 13.40 19.30
C GLY A 350 24.12 12.46 19.43
N SER A 351 24.44 12.04 20.67
CA SER A 351 25.54 11.11 20.96
C SER A 351 25.10 9.64 21.05
N ASN A 352 23.80 9.36 20.95
CA ASN A 352 23.26 8.01 21.10
C ASN A 352 23.08 7.35 19.74
N ASP A 353 23.46 6.08 19.65
CA ASP A 353 23.40 5.30 18.42
C ASP A 353 22.51 4.07 18.61
N TYR A 354 21.51 3.94 17.76
CA TYR A 354 20.50 2.90 17.80
C TYR A 354 20.55 2.09 16.51
N ILE A 355 20.51 0.76 16.64
CA ILE A 355 20.58 -0.15 15.50
C ILE A 355 19.56 -1.27 15.70
N VAL A 356 18.76 -1.52 14.67
CA VAL A 356 17.97 -2.74 14.52
C VAL A 356 18.45 -3.49 13.30
N SER A 357 18.19 -4.78 13.23
CA SER A 357 18.67 -5.65 12.16
C SER A 357 17.62 -6.65 11.68
N SER A 358 17.79 -7.16 10.46
CA SER A 358 17.00 -8.27 9.96
C SER A 358 17.16 -9.52 10.86
N ASN A 359 16.12 -10.33 10.98
CA ASN A 359 16.17 -11.55 11.79
C ASN A 359 17.09 -12.59 11.16
N SER A 360 17.10 -12.68 9.83
CA SER A 360 17.93 -13.55 9.02
C SER A 360 18.96 -12.78 8.19
N ILE A 361 19.94 -13.51 7.66
CA ILE A 361 20.85 -13.02 6.62
C ILE A 361 20.15 -13.25 5.28
N LEU A 362 20.12 -12.24 4.42
CA LEU A 362 19.70 -12.42 3.03
C LEU A 362 20.75 -13.21 2.24
N THR A 363 20.29 -14.23 1.52
CA THR A 363 21.15 -15.15 0.78
C THR A 363 20.85 -15.24 -0.71
N ASP A 364 19.78 -14.61 -1.18
CA ASP A 364 19.34 -14.64 -2.57
C ASP A 364 19.47 -13.25 -3.24
N THR A 365 19.40 -13.22 -4.57
CA THR A 365 19.48 -12.03 -5.41
C THR A 365 18.11 -11.55 -5.88
N ASN A 366 17.02 -11.89 -5.17
CA ASN A 366 15.72 -11.35 -5.51
C ASN A 366 15.61 -9.93 -4.97
N TRP A 367 14.61 -9.19 -5.44
CA TRP A 367 14.31 -7.94 -4.77
C TRP A 367 13.63 -8.20 -3.43
N HIS A 368 13.94 -7.33 -2.50
CA HIS A 368 13.31 -7.24 -1.20
C HIS A 368 12.85 -5.81 -0.94
N HIS A 369 11.82 -5.70 -0.11
CA HIS A 369 11.37 -4.43 0.43
C HIS A 369 11.90 -4.26 1.85
N ILE A 370 12.52 -3.12 2.15
CA ILE A 370 12.97 -2.79 3.50
C ILE A 370 12.35 -1.48 3.95
N ALA A 371 11.89 -1.46 5.19
CA ALA A 371 11.47 -0.24 5.85
C ALA A 371 12.05 -0.14 7.26
N GLY A 372 12.46 1.07 7.64
CA GLY A 372 12.84 1.42 8.99
C GLY A 372 11.90 2.49 9.53
N THR A 373 11.26 2.25 10.67
CA THR A 373 10.33 3.20 11.30
C THR A 373 10.82 3.59 12.67
N TRP A 374 10.47 4.79 13.11
CA TRP A 374 10.65 5.26 14.48
C TRP A 374 9.43 6.08 14.88
N ASP A 375 8.80 5.76 16.01
CA ASP A 375 7.57 6.44 16.51
C ASP A 375 7.85 7.51 17.58
N GLY A 376 9.10 7.97 17.68
CA GLY A 376 9.56 8.83 18.77
C GLY A 376 10.09 8.04 19.97
N THR A 377 9.64 6.79 20.17
CA THR A 377 10.03 5.94 21.31
C THR A 377 10.64 4.61 20.89
N THR A 378 10.17 4.00 19.81
CA THR A 378 10.54 2.66 19.37
C THR A 378 10.99 2.71 17.93
N MET A 379 12.20 2.23 17.68
CA MET A 379 12.74 2.03 16.34
C MET A 379 12.46 0.59 15.91
N ARG A 380 11.91 0.39 14.71
CA ARG A 380 11.54 -0.91 14.15
C ARG A 380 12.11 -1.06 12.74
N MET A 381 12.27 -2.31 12.33
CA MET A 381 12.62 -2.67 10.97
C MET A 381 11.63 -3.67 10.42
N TYR A 382 11.33 -3.56 9.13
CA TYR A 382 10.50 -4.47 8.37
C TYR A 382 11.27 -4.97 7.16
N LEU A 383 11.05 -6.24 6.80
CA LEU A 383 11.61 -6.86 5.61
C LEU A 383 10.49 -7.63 4.91
N ASP A 384 10.27 -7.33 3.63
CA ASP A 384 9.20 -7.91 2.81
C ASP A 384 7.82 -7.78 3.48
N GLY A 385 7.56 -6.60 4.07
CA GLY A 385 6.32 -6.27 4.78
C GLY A 385 6.20 -6.86 6.19
N ASN A 386 7.15 -7.69 6.63
CA ASN A 386 7.07 -8.39 7.92
C ASN A 386 7.97 -7.73 8.99
N PRO A 387 7.50 -7.60 10.24
CA PRO A 387 8.28 -7.03 11.33
C PRO A 387 9.55 -7.86 11.61
N GLN A 388 10.66 -7.17 11.84
CA GLN A 388 11.97 -7.72 12.18
C GLN A 388 12.29 -7.45 13.65
N SER A 389 13.46 -6.88 13.95
CA SER A 389 13.80 -6.44 15.30
C SER A 389 13.37 -5.00 15.58
N GLN A 390 13.23 -4.70 16.86
CA GLN A 390 12.92 -3.38 17.38
C GLN A 390 13.78 -3.05 18.59
N THR A 391 13.94 -1.76 18.89
CA THR A 391 14.62 -1.28 20.09
C THR A 391 13.97 0.01 20.61
N THR A 392 14.05 0.23 21.92
CA THR A 392 13.61 1.48 22.53
C THR A 392 14.68 2.55 22.37
N VAL A 393 14.26 3.70 21.87
CA VAL A 393 15.05 4.93 21.76
C VAL A 393 14.85 5.74 23.03
N THR A 394 15.95 6.00 23.72
CA THR A 394 15.96 6.67 25.04
C THR A 394 16.41 8.12 25.00
N ALA A 395 16.90 8.58 23.85
CA ALA A 395 17.30 9.96 23.60
C ALA A 395 16.08 10.88 23.38
N GLU A 396 16.30 12.19 23.29
CA GLU A 396 15.27 13.16 22.92
C GLU A 396 14.59 12.75 21.60
N SER A 397 13.27 12.97 21.52
CA SER A 397 12.40 12.47 20.45
C SER A 397 12.39 13.35 19.19
N THR A 398 13.47 14.07 18.91
CA THR A 398 13.58 14.91 17.72
C THR A 398 14.74 14.41 16.87
N TYR A 399 14.44 14.11 15.61
CA TYR A 399 15.46 13.90 14.59
C TYR A 399 15.58 15.18 13.75
N SER A 400 16.80 15.71 13.62
CA SER A 400 17.09 16.86 12.77
C SER A 400 18.37 16.67 11.96
N SER A 401 18.27 16.86 10.65
CA SER A 401 19.40 16.85 9.74
C SER A 401 19.19 17.86 8.62
N ASN A 402 20.25 18.58 8.26
CA ASN A 402 20.28 19.48 7.11
C ASN A 402 21.21 18.94 6.01
N ARG A 403 21.51 17.64 6.05
CA ARG A 403 22.46 17.01 5.14
C ARG A 403 21.76 16.43 3.91
N PRO A 404 22.47 16.37 2.76
CA PRO A 404 21.98 15.69 1.57
C PRO A 404 21.61 14.24 1.86
N VAL A 405 20.66 13.73 1.10
CA VAL A 405 20.38 12.29 1.05
C VAL A 405 21.21 11.66 -0.06
N GLY A 406 21.84 10.53 0.26
CA GLY A 406 22.50 9.65 -0.69
C GLY A 406 21.67 8.37 -0.87
N ILE A 407 21.28 8.07 -2.10
CA ILE A 407 20.68 6.78 -2.48
C ILE A 407 21.75 5.97 -3.20
N GLY A 408 22.00 4.74 -2.74
CA GLY A 408 23.06 3.86 -3.23
C GLY A 408 24.47 4.14 -2.67
N ARG A 409 24.59 4.98 -1.62
CA ARG A 409 25.87 5.42 -1.05
C ARG A 409 25.74 5.83 0.42
N ALA A 410 26.84 5.75 1.20
CA ALA A 410 27.00 6.56 2.42
C ALA A 410 27.64 7.92 2.13
N ASN A 411 27.15 9.00 2.74
CA ASN A 411 27.62 10.34 2.38
C ASN A 411 29.08 10.64 2.79
N ASP A 412 29.68 9.92 3.75
CA ASP A 412 31.03 10.21 4.29
C ASP A 412 32.08 9.12 4.03
N SER A 413 31.73 8.06 3.30
CA SER A 413 32.61 6.92 3.06
C SER A 413 32.51 6.43 1.62
N SER A 414 33.50 5.63 1.20
CA SER A 414 33.50 4.96 -0.11
C SER A 414 32.66 3.69 -0.12
N GLU A 415 31.50 3.72 0.55
CA GLU A 415 30.57 2.60 0.68
C GLU A 415 29.43 2.77 -0.32
N TYR A 416 29.57 2.16 -1.49
CA TYR A 416 28.62 2.21 -2.61
C TYR A 416 27.83 0.90 -2.71
N PHE A 417 26.59 0.99 -3.16
CA PHE A 417 25.74 -0.16 -3.39
C PHE A 417 25.98 -0.76 -4.78
N ASP A 418 26.01 -2.09 -4.85
CA ASP A 418 26.10 -2.88 -6.08
C ASP A 418 24.77 -3.63 -6.27
N GLY A 419 23.97 -3.17 -7.21
CA GLY A 419 22.63 -3.70 -7.47
C GLY A 419 21.63 -2.63 -7.91
N SER A 420 20.34 -2.94 -7.80
CA SER A 420 19.24 -2.05 -8.19
C SER A 420 18.44 -1.54 -7.00
N ILE A 421 18.01 -0.27 -7.05
CA ILE A 421 17.10 0.37 -6.07
C ILE A 421 15.88 0.92 -6.83
N ASP A 422 14.73 0.85 -6.18
CA ASP A 422 13.44 1.27 -6.71
C ASP A 422 12.60 1.87 -5.56
N GLU A 423 11.64 2.74 -5.88
CA GLU A 423 10.55 3.12 -4.96
C GLU A 423 10.99 3.71 -3.60
N THR A 424 12.00 4.59 -3.60
CA THR A 424 12.58 5.14 -2.36
C THR A 424 11.69 6.23 -1.76
N ARG A 425 11.27 6.05 -0.51
CA ARG A 425 10.40 6.98 0.22
C ARG A 425 10.98 7.40 1.57
N PHE A 426 10.70 8.63 1.96
CA PHE A 426 11.01 9.20 3.27
C PHE A 426 9.81 9.95 3.83
N TYR A 427 9.37 9.55 5.03
CA TYR A 427 8.26 10.15 5.76
C TYR A 427 8.76 10.78 7.06
N ALA A 428 8.23 11.96 7.41
CA ALA A 428 8.42 12.62 8.71
C ALA A 428 7.41 12.14 9.77
N ARG A 429 7.01 10.87 9.67
CA ARG A 429 6.19 10.15 10.65
C ARG A 429 6.53 8.66 10.64
N SER A 430 6.15 7.97 11.71
CA SER A 430 6.13 6.50 11.69
C SER A 430 4.95 6.02 10.86
N LEU A 431 5.21 5.13 9.90
CA LEU A 431 4.18 4.34 9.25
C LEU A 431 3.74 3.18 10.16
N SER A 432 2.46 2.81 10.09
CA SER A 432 1.92 1.61 10.75
C SER A 432 2.35 0.33 10.01
N GLU A 433 2.18 -0.83 10.66
CA GLU A 433 2.46 -2.10 9.99
C GLU A 433 1.57 -2.33 8.75
N ALA A 434 0.30 -1.90 8.81
CA ALA A 434 -0.60 -2.01 7.66
C ALA A 434 -0.13 -1.15 6.48
N GLU A 435 0.35 0.07 6.74
CA GLU A 435 0.93 0.94 5.71
C GLU A 435 2.19 0.33 5.09
N ILE A 436 3.09 -0.24 5.91
CA ILE A 436 4.29 -0.93 5.41
C ILE A 436 3.92 -2.17 4.58
N GLN A 437 2.91 -2.94 5.01
CA GLN A 437 2.41 -4.08 4.23
C GLN A 437 1.78 -3.65 2.92
N ALA A 438 1.06 -2.53 2.89
CA ALA A 438 0.49 -1.97 1.67
C ALA A 438 1.61 -1.59 0.69
N LEU A 439 2.61 -0.80 1.11
CA LEU A 439 3.78 -0.45 0.27
C LEU A 439 4.51 -1.68 -0.28
N TYR A 440 4.67 -2.72 0.55
CA TYR A 440 5.24 -4.00 0.10
C TYR A 440 4.37 -4.69 -0.96
N LYS A 441 3.04 -4.63 -0.85
CA LYS A 441 2.15 -5.27 -1.83
C LYS A 441 2.13 -4.52 -3.17
N VAL A 442 2.27 -3.19 -3.16
CA VAL A 442 2.36 -2.39 -4.39
C VAL A 442 3.50 -2.91 -5.28
N GLY A 443 4.69 -3.19 -4.72
CA GLY A 443 5.85 -3.64 -5.49
C GLY A 443 6.06 -5.16 -5.60
N ARG A 444 5.18 -5.98 -5.01
CA ARG A 444 5.38 -7.45 -4.87
C ARG A 444 5.31 -8.24 -6.17
#